data_AF-A0A183FA78-F1
#
_entry.id   AF-A0A183FA78-F1
#
_cell.length_a   1.000
_cell.length_b   1.000
_cell.length_c   1.000
_cell.angle_alpha   90.00
_cell.angle_beta   90.00
_cell.angle_gamma   90.00
#
_symmetry.space_group_name_H-M   'P 1'
#
loop_
_entity.id
_entity.type
_entity.pdbx_description
1 polymer ?
#
loop_
_entity_poly.entity_id
_entity_poly.type
_entity_poly.pdbx_seq_one_letter_code
_entity_poly.pdbx_strand_id
1 'polypeptide(L)' 'LCLLSIDRGACGGRQTRYAFNRQTSQCIPFDYTGCGGNLNNFVSMMDCMATCGNVGFRR' A
#
# COMPACT_ATOMS: atom_id res chain seq x y z
N LEU A 1 -8.37 4.64 2.38
CA LEU A 1 -7.25 3.98 1.67
C LEU A 1 -6.33 3.18 2.61
N CYS A 2 -5.76 3.76 3.67
CA CYS A 2 -4.80 3.06 4.56
C CYS A 2 -5.39 1.86 5.32
N LEU A 3 -6.72 1.74 5.34
CA LEU A 3 -7.42 0.63 5.96
C LEU A 3 -7.78 -0.51 4.99
N LEU A 4 -7.59 -0.29 3.68
CA LEU A 4 -7.87 -1.27 2.64
C LEU A 4 -6.81 -2.38 2.66
N SER A 5 -7.19 -3.57 2.23
CA SER A 5 -6.26 -4.69 2.06
C SER A 5 -5.19 -4.39 1.01
N ILE A 6 -4.06 -5.08 1.10
CA ILE A 6 -3.06 -5.08 0.03
C ILE A 6 -3.63 -5.91 -1.12
N ASP A 7 -3.82 -5.30 -2.28
CA ASP A 7 -4.41 -5.93 -3.45
C ASP A 7 -3.44 -5.87 -4.63
N ARG A 8 -3.01 -7.05 -5.09
CA ARG A 8 -2.08 -7.20 -6.22
C ARG A 8 -2.74 -6.85 -7.55
N GLY A 9 -4.07 -6.82 -7.64
CA GLY A 9 -4.79 -6.72 -8.89
C GLY A 9 -4.78 -8.03 -9.69
N ALA A 10 -5.34 -7.99 -10.90
CA ALA A 10 -5.64 -9.19 -11.69
C ALA A 10 -4.93 -9.25 -13.06
N CYS A 11 -3.95 -8.38 -13.30
CA CYS A 11 -3.15 -8.40 -14.52
C CYS A 11 -1.98 -9.40 -14.42
N GLY A 12 -1.14 -9.49 -15.46
CA GLY A 12 0.03 -10.36 -15.51
C GLY A 12 1.39 -9.66 -15.28
N GLY A 13 1.40 -8.35 -15.02
CA GLY A 13 2.63 -7.60 -14.78
C GLY A 13 3.24 -7.86 -13.41
N ARG A 14 4.42 -7.29 -13.16
CA ARG A 14 5.05 -7.27 -11.85
C ARG A 14 5.74 -5.93 -11.64
N GLN A 15 5.20 -5.14 -10.71
CA GLN A 15 5.74 -3.83 -10.35
C GLN A 15 5.86 -3.77 -8.84
N THR A 16 7.01 -3.33 -8.33
CA THR A 16 7.16 -3.03 -6.90
C THR A 16 6.36 -1.79 -6.57
N ARG A 17 5.40 -1.94 -5.65
CA ARG A 17 4.61 -0.85 -5.06
C ARG A 17 4.67 -0.95 -3.55
N TYR A 18 4.20 0.07 -2.86
CA TYR A 18 4.16 0.13 -1.40
C TYR A 18 2.72 0.22 -0.91
N ALA A 19 2.40 -0.46 0.18
CA ALA A 19 1.08 -0.43 0.80
C ALA A 19 1.22 -0.38 2.32
N PHE A 20 0.29 0.30 2.99
CA PHE A 20 0.26 0.35 4.45
C PHE A 20 -0.28 -0.96 5.02
N ASN A 21 0.54 -1.63 5.82
CA ASN A 21 0.15 -2.77 6.63
C ASN A 21 -0.29 -2.30 8.01
N ARG A 22 -1.59 -2.40 8.29
CA ARG A 22 -2.17 -1.97 9.57
C ARG A 22 -1.74 -2.83 10.76
N GLN A 23 -1.42 -4.11 10.54
CA GLN A 23 -1.04 -5.01 11.63
C GLN A 23 0.31 -4.59 12.22
N THR A 24 1.22 -4.13 11.37
CA THR A 24 2.54 -3.64 11.77
C THR A 24 2.61 -2.13 11.88
N SER A 25 1.56 -1.41 11.45
CA SER A 25 1.54 0.05 11.29
C SER A 25 2.69 0.59 10.43
N GLN A 26 3.06 -0.15 9.38
CA GLN A 26 4.19 0.19 8.51
C GLN A 26 3.81 0.07 7.04
N CYS A 27 4.41 0.91 6.20
CA CYS A 27 4.38 0.68 4.76
C CYS A 27 5.33 -0.46 4.38
N ILE A 28 4.88 -1.37 3.53
CA ILE A 28 5.67 -2.52 3.06
C ILE A 28 5.62 -2.62 1.54
N PRO A 29 6.69 -3.11 0.89
CA PRO A 29 6.68 -3.38 -0.54
C PRO A 29 5.79 -4.60 -0.86
N PHE A 30 5.14 -4.58 -2.02
CA PHE A 30 4.38 -5.71 -2.56
C PHE A 30 4.42 -5.72 -4.10
N ASP A 31 4.15 -6.89 -4.70
CA ASP A 31 4.04 -7.03 -6.16
C ASP A 31 2.64 -6.58 -6.64
N TYR A 32 2.59 -5.51 -7.42
CA TYR A 32 1.40 -5.07 -8.12
C TYR A 32 1.42 -5.55 -9.58
N THR A 33 0.29 -6.04 -10.06
CA THR A 33 0.19 -6.64 -11.40
C THR A 33 0.06 -5.63 -12.54
N GLY A 34 -0.11 -4.34 -12.23
CA GLY A 34 -0.21 -3.26 -13.21
C GLY A 34 -1.64 -2.80 -13.53
N CYS A 35 -2.68 -3.54 -13.13
CA CYS A 35 -4.07 -3.09 -13.23
C CYS A 35 -4.94 -3.59 -12.06
N GLY A 36 -6.11 -2.97 -11.88
CA GLY A 36 -7.00 -3.27 -10.75
C GLY A 36 -6.41 -2.79 -9.43
N GLY A 37 -6.57 -3.60 -8.37
CA GLY A 37 -6.09 -3.22 -7.05
C GLY A 37 -6.98 -2.18 -6.38
N ASN A 38 -6.42 -1.47 -5.41
CA ASN A 38 -7.10 -0.40 -4.70
C ASN A 38 -6.14 0.75 -4.33
N LEU A 39 -6.65 1.76 -3.62
CA LEU A 39 -5.91 2.99 -3.27
C LEU A 39 -4.80 2.79 -2.22
N ASN A 40 -4.69 1.63 -1.57
CA ASN A 40 -3.55 1.28 -0.72
C ASN A 40 -2.39 0.77 -1.59
N ASN A 41 -1.95 1.60 -2.55
CA ASN A 41 -0.94 1.28 -3.55
C ASN A 41 -0.20 2.57 -3.92
N PHE A 42 1.05 2.66 -3.50
CA PHE A 42 1.91 3.83 -3.66
C PHE A 42 3.15 3.48 -4.48
N VAL A 43 3.66 4.46 -5.22
CA VAL A 43 4.87 4.29 -6.03
C VAL A 43 6.12 4.26 -5.15
N SER A 44 6.13 5.01 -4.03
CA SER A 44 7.26 5.06 -3.11
C SER A 44 6.84 4.78 -1.66
N MET A 45 7.81 4.31 -0.87
CA MET A 45 7.68 4.16 0.58
C MET A 45 7.35 5.50 1.26
N MET A 46 7.96 6.59 0.77
CA MET A 46 7.80 7.93 1.33
C MET A 46 6.35 8.42 1.18
N ASP A 47 5.76 8.25 0.00
CA ASP A 47 4.36 8.64 -0.25
C ASP A 47 3.40 7.86 0.63
N CYS A 48 3.64 6.56 0.77
CA CYS A 48 2.85 5.70 1.65
C CYS A 48 2.93 6.16 3.11
N MET A 49 4.14 6.43 3.63
CA MET A 49 4.33 6.86 5.01
C MET A 49 3.80 8.28 5.25
N ALA A 50 3.96 9.20 4.30
CA ALA A 50 3.39 10.54 4.38
C ALA A 50 1.86 10.50 4.42
N THR A 51 1.25 9.58 3.68
CA THR A 51 -0.22 9.43 3.62
C THR A 51 -0.79 8.66 4.81
N CYS A 52 -0.14 7.56 5.22
CA CYS A 52 -0.69 6.58 6.15
C CYS A 52 0.06 6.46 7.48
N GLY A 53 1.27 7.01 7.60
CA GLY A 53 2.12 6.87 8.80
C GLY A 53 1.48 7.40 10.08
N ASN A 54 0.55 8.36 9.97
CA ASN A 54 -0.16 8.93 11.11
C ASN A 54 -1.41 8.14 11.52
N VAL A 55 -1.83 7.14 10.75
CA VAL A 55 -3.03 6.33 11.06
C VAL A 55 -2.83 5.50 12.33
N GLY A 56 -1.59 5.14 12.68
CA GLY A 56 -1.24 4.50 13.94
C GLY A 56 -1.26 5.42 15.17
N PHE A 57 -1.42 6.74 14.98
CA PHE A 57 -1.31 7.75 16.05
C PHE A 57 -2.62 8.47 16.38
N ARG A 58 -3.73 8.16 15.70
CA ARG A 58 -5.04 8.67 16.10
C ARG A 58 -5.55 7.89 17.32
N ARG A 59 -5.19 8.39 18.52
CA ARG A 59 -5.92 8.15 19.76
C ARG A 59 -7.26 8.86 19.74
#